data_AF-A0A2G6GZQ1-F1
#
_entry.id   AF-A0A2G6GZQ1-F1
#
_cell.length_a   1.000
_cell.length_b   1.000
_cell.length_c   1.000
_cell.angle_alpha   90.00
_cell.angle_beta   90.00
_cell.angle_gamma   90.00
#
_symmetry.space_group_name_H-M   'P 1'
#
loop_
_entity.id
_entity.type
_entity.pdbx_description
1 polymer ?
#
loop_
_entity_poly.entity_id
_entity_poly.type
_entity_poly.pdbx_seq_one_letter_code
_entity_poly.pdbx_strand_id
1 'polypeptide(L)'
;MAFSKLSKIILFVITGISLVVVLFFFLAENSDRFDELEDTVAELTAPADLPLATLPTVDSLAADSTASDSTAAALIEDAGSTALAAPEVAETPTVNIREELSLADYLIYIHTDIALVWAYILAILTAVSSLLFPLLKVFSNPKGFIKLGAVVVVAAILIVVSYVLSSGTPIEIVGYTGTANSDPGTLKMVDTVLFVTYTLFGIAIFSILFSVIARAFK
;
A
#
# COMPACT_ATOMS: atom_id res chain seq x y z
N MET A 1 8.03 28.13 26.41
CA MET A 1 8.83 27.08 27.08
C MET A 1 10.13 26.93 26.31
N ALA A 2 11.28 27.12 26.96
CA ALA A 2 12.57 26.86 26.32
C ALA A 2 12.80 25.34 26.28
N PHE A 3 12.94 24.77 25.09
CA PHE A 3 13.32 23.36 24.93
C PHE A 3 14.66 23.10 25.64
N SER A 4 14.74 22.00 26.40
CA SER A 4 15.99 21.56 27.02
C SER A 4 17.05 21.35 25.93
N LYS A 5 18.34 21.53 26.28
CA LYS A 5 19.44 21.34 25.33
C LYS A 5 19.38 19.96 24.65
N LEU A 6 18.98 18.93 25.40
CA LEU A 6 18.78 17.57 24.92
C LEU A 6 17.69 17.49 23.84
N SER A 7 16.53 18.12 24.06
CA SER A 7 15.43 18.10 23.10
C SER A 7 15.80 18.79 21.78
N LYS A 8 16.61 19.84 21.83
CA LYS A 8 17.11 20.51 20.62
C LYS A 8 18.07 19.63 19.83
N ILE A 9 18.99 18.95 20.51
CA ILE A 9 19.94 18.02 19.87
C ILE A 9 19.18 16.90 19.16
N ILE A 10 18.21 16.27 19.84
CA ILE A 10 17.38 15.21 19.24
C ILE A 10 16.68 15.71 17.98
N LEU A 11 16.08 16.91 18.03
CA LEU A 11 15.37 17.48 16.88
C LEU A 11 16.31 17.74 15.70
N PHE A 12 17.51 18.28 15.94
CA PHE A 12 18.51 18.47 14.87
C PHE A 12 18.97 17.15 14.26
N VAL A 13 19.17 16.11 15.07
CA VAL A 13 19.55 14.78 14.57
C VAL A 13 18.44 14.20 13.69
N ILE A 14 17.19 14.19 14.15
CA ILE A 14 16.05 13.66 13.37
C ILE A 14 15.87 14.44 12.07
N THR A 15 15.94 15.77 12.14
CA THR A 15 15.81 16.64 10.95
C THR A 15 16.97 16.42 9.98
N GLY A 16 18.20 16.28 10.49
CA GLY A 16 19.39 16.03 9.68
C GLY A 16 19.31 14.70 8.94
N ILE A 17 18.96 13.61 9.65
CA ILE A 17 18.78 12.29 9.01
C ILE A 17 17.65 12.34 7.99
N SER A 18 16.52 12.98 8.32
CA SER A 18 15.39 13.11 7.39
C SER A 18 15.79 13.86 6.12
N LEU A 19 16.59 14.93 6.24
CA LEU A 19 17.08 15.66 5.08
C LEU A 19 17.99 14.80 4.22
N VAL A 20 18.86 13.98 4.83
CA VAL A 20 19.72 13.04 4.10
C VAL A 20 18.88 11.99 3.36
N VAL A 21 17.89 11.38 4.02
CA VAL A 21 17.01 10.36 3.40
C VAL A 21 16.21 10.96 2.25
N VAL A 22 15.62 12.14 2.44
CA VAL A 22 14.85 12.83 1.39
C VAL A 22 15.74 13.24 0.21
N LEU A 23 16.94 13.77 0.49
CA LEU A 23 17.90 14.13 -0.55
C LEU A 23 18.34 12.89 -1.33
N PHE A 24 18.63 11.79 -0.63
CA PHE A 24 18.98 10.52 -1.27
C PHE A 24 17.86 9.99 -2.15
N PHE A 25 16.62 9.94 -1.65
CA PHE A 25 15.44 9.53 -2.41
C PHE A 25 15.32 10.33 -3.71
N PHE A 26 15.43 11.66 -3.62
CA PHE A 26 15.31 12.54 -4.79
C PHE A 26 16.48 12.40 -5.77
N LEU A 27 17.70 12.22 -5.28
CA LEU A 27 18.89 12.02 -6.13
C LEU A 27 18.90 10.66 -6.82
N ALA A 28 18.43 9.61 -6.15
CA ALA A 28 18.33 8.27 -6.71
C ALA A 28 17.29 8.22 -7.82
N GLU A 29 16.10 8.77 -7.58
CA GLU A 29 15.01 8.88 -8.57
C GLU A 29 15.44 9.65 -9.82
N ASN A 30 16.18 10.75 -9.66
CA ASN A 30 16.62 11.59 -10.78
C ASN A 30 17.93 11.08 -11.45
N SER A 31 18.39 9.87 -11.14
CA SER A 31 19.61 9.34 -11.74
C SER A 31 19.30 8.49 -12.97
N ASP A 32 19.98 8.74 -14.08
CA ASP A 32 19.85 7.94 -15.31
C ASP A 32 20.16 6.44 -15.07
N ARG A 33 20.91 6.15 -14.00
CA ARG A 33 21.25 4.80 -13.54
C ARG A 33 20.02 4.02 -13.06
N PHE A 34 19.00 4.68 -12.54
CA PHE A 34 17.82 4.00 -12.03
C PHE A 34 17.08 3.26 -13.15
N ASP A 35 16.88 3.92 -14.29
CA ASP A 35 16.24 3.32 -15.47
C ASP A 35 17.03 2.09 -15.97
N GLU A 36 18.36 2.20 -16.06
CA GLU A 36 19.23 1.08 -16.47
C GLU A 36 19.18 -0.10 -15.47
N LEU A 37 19.03 0.19 -14.18
CA LEU A 37 18.94 -0.82 -13.13
C LEU A 37 17.59 -1.53 -13.14
N GLU A 38 16.50 -0.82 -13.44
CA GLU A 38 15.18 -1.42 -13.59
C GLU A 38 15.18 -2.46 -14.71
N ASP A 39 15.74 -2.12 -15.88
CA ASP A 39 15.89 -3.06 -17.00
C ASP A 39 16.75 -4.28 -16.61
N THR A 40 17.87 -4.05 -15.93
CA THR A 40 18.76 -5.12 -15.47
C THR A 40 18.06 -6.08 -14.51
N VAL A 41 17.32 -5.54 -13.54
CA VAL A 41 16.58 -6.37 -12.57
C VAL A 41 15.42 -7.09 -13.25
N ALA A 42 14.75 -6.44 -14.21
CA ALA A 42 13.69 -7.07 -15.00
C ALA A 42 14.23 -8.26 -15.81
N GLU A 43 15.43 -8.15 -16.40
CA GLU A 43 16.09 -9.26 -17.08
C GLU A 43 16.46 -10.39 -16.10
N LEU A 44 17.06 -10.05 -14.95
CA LEU A 44 17.45 -11.02 -13.93
C LEU A 44 16.25 -11.76 -13.31
N THR A 45 15.09 -11.10 -13.24
CA THR A 45 13.87 -11.64 -12.60
C THR A 45 12.88 -12.18 -13.64
N ALA A 46 13.17 -12.06 -14.93
CA ALA A 46 12.33 -12.61 -15.98
C ALA A 46 12.26 -14.15 -15.84
N PRO A 47 11.07 -14.76 -15.85
CA PRO A 47 10.96 -16.19 -15.91
C PRO A 47 11.59 -16.65 -17.24
N ALA A 48 12.67 -17.43 -17.17
CA ALA A 48 13.14 -18.16 -18.33
C ALA A 48 11.94 -18.96 -18.88
N ASP A 49 11.65 -18.78 -20.17
CA ASP A 49 10.59 -19.43 -20.94
C ASP A 49 9.19 -18.77 -20.94
N LEU A 50 9.09 -17.59 -21.57
CA LEU A 50 7.95 -17.31 -22.45
C LEU A 50 8.50 -16.79 -23.80
N PRO A 51 8.31 -17.50 -24.93
CA PRO A 51 8.63 -16.93 -26.23
C PRO A 51 7.83 -15.64 -26.37
N LEU A 52 8.48 -14.54 -26.79
CA LEU A 52 7.81 -13.28 -27.12
C LEU A 52 6.61 -13.62 -28.00
N ALA A 53 5.40 -13.61 -27.43
CA ALA A 53 4.20 -13.48 -28.20
C ALA A 53 4.30 -12.07 -28.78
N THR A 54 4.81 -11.99 -30.00
CA THR A 54 4.78 -10.79 -30.83
C THR A 54 3.35 -10.27 -30.75
N LEU A 55 3.15 -9.15 -30.06
CA LEU A 55 1.87 -8.45 -30.09
C LEU A 55 1.55 -8.23 -31.58
N PRO A 56 0.39 -8.66 -32.09
CA PRO A 56 0.02 -8.33 -33.44
C PRO A 56 0.01 -6.80 -33.54
N THR A 57 0.88 -6.27 -34.39
CA THR A 57 0.87 -4.86 -34.76
C THR A 57 -0.51 -4.57 -35.32
N VAL A 58 -1.30 -3.77 -34.61
CA VAL A 58 -2.55 -3.23 -35.15
C VAL A 58 -2.15 -2.23 -36.21
N ASP A 59 -2.00 -2.73 -37.43
CA ASP A 59 -1.74 -1.93 -38.61
C ASP A 59 -3.00 -1.11 -38.89
N SER A 60 -2.92 0.18 -38.58
CA SER A 60 -3.98 1.13 -38.89
C SER A 60 -3.95 1.41 -40.39
N LEU A 61 -4.76 0.71 -41.21
CA LEU A 61 -5.18 1.23 -42.51
C LEU A 61 -6.43 0.52 -43.07
N ALA A 62 -7.53 1.29 -43.10
CA ALA A 62 -8.63 1.32 -44.08
C ALA A 62 -9.22 0.01 -44.66
N ALA A 63 -10.48 -0.27 -44.29
CA ALA A 63 -11.55 -0.78 -45.18
C ALA A 63 -12.89 -0.62 -44.43
N ASP A 64 -13.62 0.46 -44.70
CA ASP A 64 -14.77 0.51 -45.62
C ASP A 64 -16.07 -0.10 -45.05
N SER A 65 -17.11 0.72 -45.11
CA SER A 65 -18.46 0.47 -44.62
C SER A 65 -19.22 -0.48 -45.54
N THR A 66 -19.99 -1.44 -44.99
CA THR A 66 -21.42 -1.76 -45.31
C THR A 66 -21.86 -3.16 -44.81
N ALA A 67 -23.12 -3.24 -44.35
CA ALA A 67 -24.00 -4.41 -44.20
C ALA A 67 -23.61 -5.51 -43.16
N SER A 68 -24.34 -5.62 -42.04
CA SER A 68 -25.49 -6.55 -41.82
C SER A 68 -25.11 -8.04 -41.86
N ASP A 69 -25.08 -8.71 -40.70
CA ASP A 69 -26.07 -9.73 -40.34
C ASP A 69 -25.74 -10.46 -39.03
N SER A 70 -26.80 -10.67 -38.26
CA SER A 70 -26.90 -11.52 -37.08
C SER A 70 -26.36 -12.94 -37.34
N THR A 71 -25.50 -13.46 -36.45
CA THR A 71 -25.47 -14.84 -35.92
C THR A 71 -24.15 -15.06 -35.17
N ALA A 72 -24.15 -14.89 -33.84
CA ALA A 72 -23.19 -15.54 -32.94
C ALA A 72 -23.57 -15.40 -31.45
N ALA A 73 -24.84 -15.13 -31.14
CA ALA A 73 -25.36 -15.12 -29.76
C ALA A 73 -25.58 -16.55 -29.21
N ALA A 74 -24.74 -17.52 -29.59
CA ALA A 74 -24.98 -18.95 -29.33
C ALA A 74 -23.72 -19.75 -28.94
N LEU A 75 -22.70 -19.11 -28.36
CA LEU A 75 -21.53 -19.82 -27.81
C LEU A 75 -21.20 -19.44 -26.35
N ILE A 76 -22.10 -18.75 -25.65
CA ILE A 76 -21.86 -18.28 -24.26
C ILE A 76 -22.25 -19.35 -23.21
N GLU A 77 -22.82 -20.50 -23.58
CA GLU A 77 -23.49 -21.38 -22.61
C GLU A 77 -22.84 -22.75 -22.35
N ASP A 78 -21.59 -23.03 -22.77
CA ASP A 78 -20.99 -24.37 -22.55
C ASP A 78 -19.47 -24.43 -22.24
N ALA A 79 -18.92 -23.45 -21.54
CA ALA A 79 -17.53 -23.55 -21.05
C ALA A 79 -17.40 -23.42 -19.52
N GLY A 80 -18.52 -23.53 -18.79
CA GLY A 80 -18.55 -23.62 -17.34
C GLY A 80 -18.43 -25.06 -16.84
N SER A 81 -17.40 -25.83 -17.19
CA SER A 81 -17.20 -27.18 -16.61
C SER A 81 -15.84 -27.85 -16.93
N THR A 82 -14.75 -27.09 -17.03
CA THR A 82 -13.42 -27.70 -16.92
C THR A 82 -12.64 -26.96 -15.87
N ALA A 83 -12.53 -27.60 -14.71
CA ALA A 83 -11.57 -27.28 -13.67
C ALA A 83 -10.19 -27.06 -14.33
N LEU A 84 -9.84 -25.79 -14.53
CA LEU A 84 -8.47 -25.40 -14.78
C LEU A 84 -7.80 -25.54 -13.41
N ALA A 85 -7.17 -26.70 -13.20
CA ALA A 85 -6.26 -26.90 -12.09
C ALA A 85 -5.40 -25.63 -11.98
N ALA A 86 -5.46 -24.98 -10.82
CA ALA A 86 -4.58 -23.88 -10.51
C ALA A 86 -3.16 -24.33 -10.89
N PRO A 87 -2.44 -23.63 -11.77
CA PRO A 87 -1.05 -23.95 -11.97
C PRO A 87 -0.39 -23.88 -10.60
N GLU A 88 0.14 -25.02 -10.16
CA GLU A 88 1.10 -25.07 -9.07
C GLU A 88 2.11 -23.97 -9.36
N VAL A 89 2.10 -22.92 -8.52
CA VAL A 89 2.98 -21.76 -8.67
C VAL A 89 4.38 -22.31 -8.48
N ALA A 90 5.01 -22.67 -9.58
CA ALA A 90 6.42 -23.00 -9.61
C ALA A 90 7.13 -21.80 -8.97
N GLU A 91 7.85 -22.05 -7.87
CA GLU A 91 8.69 -21.05 -7.25
C GLU A 91 9.65 -20.53 -8.32
N THR A 92 9.38 -19.35 -8.86
CA THR A 92 10.33 -18.66 -9.73
C THR A 92 11.62 -18.53 -8.94
N PRO A 93 12.78 -18.93 -9.49
CA PRO A 93 14.04 -18.86 -8.77
C PRO A 93 14.22 -17.41 -8.28
N THR A 94 14.20 -17.22 -6.96
CA THR A 94 14.32 -15.90 -6.35
C THR A 94 15.77 -15.45 -6.52
N VAL A 95 16.04 -14.70 -7.59
CA VAL A 95 17.36 -14.11 -7.82
C VAL A 95 17.64 -13.09 -6.72
N ASN A 96 18.77 -13.26 -6.03
CA ASN A 96 19.19 -12.35 -4.97
C ASN A 96 19.85 -11.11 -5.59
N ILE A 97 19.05 -10.11 -5.93
CA ILE A 97 19.48 -8.88 -6.61
C ILE A 97 20.66 -8.17 -5.90
N ARG A 98 20.76 -8.30 -4.57
CA ARG A 98 21.89 -7.77 -3.78
C ARG A 98 23.25 -8.36 -4.17
N GLU A 99 23.30 -9.63 -4.58
CA GLU A 99 24.55 -10.31 -4.94
C GLU A 99 24.98 -9.97 -6.38
N GLU A 100 24.02 -9.64 -7.23
CA GLU A 100 24.23 -9.28 -8.64
C GLU A 100 24.60 -7.80 -8.82
N LEU A 101 24.09 -6.91 -7.97
CA LEU A 101 24.35 -5.48 -8.04
C LEU A 101 25.48 -5.04 -7.11
N SER A 102 26.25 -4.04 -7.56
CA SER A 102 27.14 -3.28 -6.68
C SER A 102 26.34 -2.61 -5.55
N LEU A 103 26.96 -2.39 -4.39
CA LEU A 103 26.31 -1.72 -3.25
C LEU A 103 25.64 -0.39 -3.66
N ALA A 104 26.34 0.43 -4.44
CA ALA A 104 25.83 1.73 -4.86
C ALA A 104 24.58 1.59 -5.74
N ASP A 105 24.59 0.64 -6.66
CA ASP A 105 23.47 0.36 -7.56
C ASP A 105 22.29 -0.24 -6.81
N TYR A 106 22.56 -1.18 -5.92
CA TYR A 106 21.55 -1.75 -5.03
C TYR A 106 20.84 -0.67 -4.22
N LEU A 107 21.58 0.26 -3.60
CA LEU A 107 20.98 1.34 -2.82
C LEU A 107 20.10 2.26 -3.67
N ILE A 108 20.51 2.57 -4.91
CA ILE A 108 19.71 3.36 -5.85
C ILE A 108 18.43 2.60 -6.24
N TYR A 109 18.54 1.30 -6.52
CA TYR A 109 17.39 0.46 -6.84
C TYR A 109 16.38 0.41 -5.68
N ILE A 110 16.84 0.19 -4.44
CA ILE A 110 15.97 0.12 -3.25
C ILE A 110 15.71 1.50 -2.59
N HIS A 111 15.82 2.60 -3.34
CA HIS A 111 15.72 3.94 -2.76
C HIS A 111 14.36 4.19 -2.09
N THR A 112 13.28 3.65 -2.66
CA THR A 112 11.91 3.75 -2.11
C THR A 112 11.79 2.99 -0.80
N ASP A 113 12.37 1.79 -0.70
CA ASP A 113 12.35 0.99 0.53
C ASP A 113 13.07 1.72 1.67
N ILE A 114 14.19 2.37 1.39
CA ILE A 114 14.93 3.17 2.38
C ILE A 114 14.05 4.31 2.92
N ALA A 115 13.35 5.02 2.03
CA ALA A 115 12.42 6.09 2.42
C ALA A 115 11.24 5.55 3.24
N LEU A 116 10.67 4.41 2.84
CA LEU A 116 9.57 3.75 3.56
C LEU A 116 9.98 3.27 4.94
N VAL A 117 11.14 2.64 5.09
CA VAL A 117 11.66 2.20 6.40
C VAL A 117 11.86 3.41 7.33
N TRP A 118 12.42 4.51 6.82
CA TRP A 118 12.55 5.74 7.62
C TRP A 118 11.19 6.32 8.02
N ALA A 119 10.22 6.34 7.10
CA ALA A 119 8.85 6.77 7.39
C ALA A 119 8.20 5.89 8.46
N TYR A 120 8.38 4.57 8.41
CA TYR A 120 7.88 3.65 9.43
C TYR A 120 8.51 3.91 10.80
N ILE A 121 9.83 4.16 10.87
CA ILE A 121 10.51 4.53 12.13
C ILE A 121 9.88 5.80 12.71
N LEU A 122 9.70 6.85 11.90
CA LEU A 122 9.10 8.11 12.35
C LEU A 122 7.63 7.96 12.75
N ALA A 123 6.87 7.14 12.02
CA ALA A 123 5.47 6.86 12.32
C ALA A 123 5.33 6.14 13.66
N ILE A 124 6.15 5.10 13.91
CA ILE A 124 6.16 4.37 15.18
C ILE A 124 6.59 5.29 16.33
N LEU A 125 7.64 6.10 16.14
CA LEU A 125 8.12 7.02 17.18
C LEU A 125 7.06 8.06 17.53
N THR A 126 6.34 8.56 16.52
CA THR A 126 5.19 9.44 16.69
C THR A 126 4.04 8.76 17.42
N ALA A 127 3.66 7.54 17.01
CA ALA A 127 2.57 6.79 17.63
C ALA A 127 2.85 6.48 19.10
N VAL A 128 4.07 6.00 19.41
CA VAL A 128 4.52 5.74 20.78
C VAL A 128 4.50 7.01 21.60
N SER A 129 5.03 8.12 21.09
CA SER A 129 5.04 9.41 21.79
C SER A 129 3.62 9.93 22.05
N SER A 130 2.73 9.82 21.06
CA SER A 130 1.33 10.23 21.14
C SER A 130 0.55 9.47 22.22
N LEU A 131 0.91 8.20 22.46
CA LEU A 131 0.30 7.40 23.52
C LEU A 131 1.00 7.61 24.87
N LEU A 132 2.33 7.73 24.88
CA LEU A 132 3.13 7.85 26.10
C LEU A 132 2.84 9.16 26.85
N PHE A 133 2.72 10.29 26.16
CA PHE A 133 2.51 11.59 26.83
C PHE A 133 1.17 11.69 27.59
N PRO A 134 0.02 11.26 27.04
CA PRO A 134 -1.23 11.17 27.80
C PRO A 134 -1.14 10.20 28.99
N LEU A 135 -0.48 9.05 28.82
CA LEU A 135 -0.31 8.05 29.87
C LEU A 135 0.54 8.56 31.05
N LEU A 136 1.55 9.38 30.80
CA LEU A 136 2.33 10.01 31.88
C LEU A 136 1.53 11.08 32.63
N LYS A 137 0.63 11.80 31.94
CA LYS A 137 -0.24 12.82 32.55
C LYS A 137 -1.44 12.24 33.31
N VAL A 138 -1.65 10.92 33.22
CA VAL A 138 -2.80 10.21 33.80
C VAL A 138 -2.89 10.37 35.31
N PHE A 139 -1.75 10.39 35.99
CA PHE A 139 -1.68 10.49 37.45
C PHE A 139 -2.16 11.83 37.99
N SER A 140 -2.18 12.87 37.14
CA SER A 140 -2.63 14.20 37.54
C SER A 140 -4.09 14.48 37.18
N ASN A 141 -4.71 13.72 36.27
CA ASN A 141 -6.06 13.99 35.75
C ASN A 141 -6.84 12.71 35.37
N PRO A 142 -7.36 11.95 36.37
CA PRO A 142 -8.03 10.67 36.12
C PRO A 142 -9.28 10.79 35.23
N LYS A 143 -10.00 11.92 35.28
CA LYS A 143 -11.18 12.16 34.43
C LYS A 143 -10.81 12.29 32.94
N GLY A 144 -9.64 12.83 32.62
CA GLY A 144 -9.17 12.95 31.24
C GLY A 144 -8.81 11.58 30.65
N PHE A 145 -8.26 10.69 31.49
CA PHE A 145 -7.91 9.34 31.10
C PHE A 145 -9.12 8.49 30.71
N ILE A 146 -10.21 8.55 31.50
CA ILE A 146 -11.41 7.78 31.21
C ILE A 146 -11.98 8.14 29.82
N LYS A 147 -11.95 9.42 29.45
CA LYS A 147 -12.39 9.87 28.13
C LYS A 147 -11.48 9.34 27.02
N LEU A 148 -10.16 9.41 27.20
CA LEU A 148 -9.20 8.86 26.24
C LEU A 148 -9.38 7.35 26.09
N GLY A 149 -9.46 6.62 27.21
CA GLY A 149 -9.68 5.18 27.24
C GLY A 149 -10.98 4.79 26.55
N ALA A 150 -12.07 5.53 26.76
CA ALA A 150 -13.33 5.30 26.06
C ALA A 150 -13.17 5.42 24.53
N VAL A 151 -12.46 6.46 24.04
CA VAL A 151 -12.20 6.61 22.60
C VAL A 151 -11.36 5.45 22.06
N VAL A 152 -10.32 5.03 22.78
CA VAL A 152 -9.47 3.90 22.38
C VAL A 152 -10.27 2.60 22.33
N VAL A 153 -11.14 2.35 23.30
CA VAL A 153 -12.01 1.16 23.32
C VAL A 153 -12.97 1.16 22.14
N VAL A 154 -13.61 2.30 21.83
CA VAL A 154 -14.49 2.40 20.65
C VAL A 154 -13.72 2.15 19.36
N ALA A 155 -12.51 2.71 19.23
CA ALA A 155 -11.65 2.48 18.07
C ALA A 155 -11.23 1.00 17.96
N ALA A 156 -10.86 0.36 19.07
CA ALA A 156 -10.50 -1.05 19.10
C ALA A 156 -11.67 -1.95 18.69
N ILE A 157 -12.88 -1.69 19.19
CA ILE A 157 -14.10 -2.41 18.79
C ILE A 157 -14.33 -2.26 17.29
N LEU A 158 -14.20 -1.05 16.74
CA LEU A 158 -14.36 -0.82 15.31
C LEU A 158 -13.34 -1.61 14.48
N ILE A 159 -12.08 -1.63 14.89
CA ILE A 159 -11.03 -2.41 14.20
C ILE A 159 -11.35 -3.91 14.24
N VAL A 160 -11.77 -4.43 15.40
CA VAL A 160 -12.15 -5.85 15.54
C VAL A 160 -13.33 -6.19 14.63
N VAL A 161 -14.38 -5.36 14.63
CA VAL A 161 -15.54 -5.56 13.74
C VAL A 161 -15.08 -5.54 12.29
N SER A 162 -14.30 -4.54 11.89
CA SER A 162 -13.78 -4.43 10.52
C SER A 162 -12.98 -5.67 10.13
N TYR A 163 -12.08 -6.15 10.99
CA TYR A 163 -11.27 -7.34 10.73
C TYR A 163 -12.10 -8.63 10.58
N VAL A 164 -13.21 -8.74 11.31
CA VAL A 164 -14.14 -9.87 11.18
C VAL A 164 -14.88 -9.82 9.84
N LEU A 165 -15.21 -8.63 9.34
CA LEU A 165 -15.85 -8.45 8.04
C LEU A 165 -14.87 -8.59 6.86
N SER A 166 -13.57 -8.38 7.08
CA SER A 166 -12.57 -8.38 6.01
C SER A 166 -12.28 -9.74 5.39
N SER A 167 -12.02 -9.73 4.08
CA SER A 167 -11.65 -10.90 3.29
C SER A 167 -10.16 -10.91 2.92
N GLY A 168 -9.59 -12.11 2.88
CA GLY A 168 -8.24 -12.37 2.35
C GLY A 168 -8.25 -13.08 1.00
N THR A 169 -9.37 -13.02 0.26
CA THR A 169 -9.50 -13.68 -1.06
C THR A 169 -8.53 -13.05 -2.07
N PRO A 170 -7.67 -13.84 -2.74
CA PRO A 170 -6.75 -13.35 -3.76
C PRO A 170 -7.45 -12.52 -4.85
N ILE A 171 -6.77 -11.47 -5.32
CA ILE A 171 -7.29 -10.55 -6.33
C ILE A 171 -6.52 -10.78 -7.63
N GLU A 172 -7.21 -11.20 -8.69
CA GLU A 172 -6.60 -11.29 -10.02
C GLU A 172 -6.48 -9.90 -10.65
N ILE A 173 -5.25 -9.47 -10.92
CA ILE A 173 -4.96 -8.19 -11.58
C ILE A 173 -4.29 -8.50 -12.90
N VAL A 174 -4.94 -8.13 -14.01
CA VAL A 174 -4.40 -8.34 -15.36
C VAL A 174 -3.05 -7.64 -15.48
N GLY A 175 -2.01 -8.40 -15.84
CA GLY A 175 -0.65 -7.88 -16.02
C GLY A 175 0.18 -7.75 -14.75
N TYR A 176 -0.32 -8.17 -13.59
CA TYR A 176 0.47 -8.22 -12.34
C TYR A 176 1.06 -9.62 -12.13
N THR A 177 2.39 -9.72 -12.07
CA THR A 177 3.13 -10.98 -11.88
C THR A 177 3.68 -11.16 -10.46
N GLY A 178 3.50 -10.17 -9.58
CA GLY A 178 3.96 -10.24 -8.20
C GLY A 178 3.05 -11.09 -7.30
N THR A 179 3.46 -11.28 -6.05
CA THR A 179 2.74 -12.10 -5.06
C THR A 179 1.88 -11.29 -4.10
N ALA A 180 1.97 -9.95 -4.11
CA ALA A 180 1.33 -9.09 -3.11
C ALA A 180 -0.21 -9.09 -3.18
N ASN A 181 -0.78 -9.48 -4.33
CA ASN A 181 -2.22 -9.61 -4.57
C ASN A 181 -2.80 -10.97 -4.13
N SER A 182 -1.95 -11.87 -3.61
CA SER A 182 -2.32 -13.25 -3.31
C SER A 182 -2.08 -13.64 -1.85
N ASP A 183 -1.30 -12.87 -1.08
CA ASP A 183 -1.04 -13.14 0.33
C ASP A 183 -2.30 -12.87 1.20
N PRO A 184 -2.96 -13.90 1.78
CA PRO A 184 -4.21 -13.71 2.50
C PRO A 184 -4.08 -12.81 3.73
N GLY A 185 -2.90 -12.79 4.36
CA GLY A 185 -2.64 -11.96 5.54
C GLY A 185 -2.63 -10.47 5.20
N THR A 186 -1.85 -10.10 4.18
CA THR A 186 -1.75 -8.73 3.68
C THR A 186 -3.10 -8.25 3.15
N LEU A 187 -3.78 -9.06 2.35
CA LEU A 187 -5.08 -8.70 1.79
C LEU A 187 -6.11 -8.41 2.89
N LYS A 188 -6.21 -9.29 3.88
CA LYS A 188 -7.14 -9.10 5.00
C LYS A 188 -6.81 -7.87 5.83
N MET A 189 -5.53 -7.57 6.04
CA MET A 189 -5.09 -6.36 6.74
C MET A 189 -5.49 -5.10 5.97
N VAL A 190 -5.20 -5.04 4.66
CA VAL A 190 -5.54 -3.90 3.81
C VAL A 190 -7.06 -3.68 3.78
N ASP A 191 -7.83 -4.75 3.62
CA ASP A 191 -9.28 -4.70 3.61
C ASP A 191 -9.84 -4.22 4.97
N THR A 192 -9.22 -4.63 6.08
CA THR A 192 -9.56 -4.13 7.43
C THR A 192 -9.36 -2.62 7.53
N VAL A 193 -8.22 -2.12 7.05
CA VAL A 193 -7.91 -0.69 7.07
C VAL A 193 -8.89 0.08 6.17
N LEU A 194 -9.28 -0.49 5.02
CA LEU A 194 -10.32 0.07 4.16
C LEU A 194 -11.65 0.21 4.90
N PHE A 195 -12.15 -0.88 5.51
CA PHE A 195 -13.40 -0.85 6.28
C PHE A 195 -13.36 0.19 7.41
N VAL A 196 -12.27 0.23 8.19
CA VAL A 196 -12.10 1.23 9.25
C VAL A 196 -12.16 2.64 8.68
N THR A 197 -11.41 2.91 7.62
CA THR A 197 -11.30 4.26 7.02
C THR A 197 -12.62 4.72 6.43
N TYR A 198 -13.29 3.88 5.64
CA TYR A 198 -14.60 4.22 5.06
C TYR A 198 -15.68 4.37 6.13
N THR A 199 -15.65 3.58 7.19
CA THR A 199 -16.59 3.73 8.31
C THR A 199 -16.37 5.04 9.05
N LEU A 200 -15.11 5.39 9.36
CA LEU A 200 -14.77 6.68 9.98
C LEU A 200 -15.20 7.86 9.10
N PHE A 201 -14.96 7.75 7.79
CA PHE A 201 -15.36 8.77 6.83
C PHE A 201 -16.88 8.95 6.79
N GLY A 202 -17.64 7.85 6.74
CA GLY A 202 -19.10 7.88 6.82
C GLY A 202 -19.62 8.49 8.13
N ILE A 203 -19.05 8.08 9.27
CA ILE A 203 -19.36 8.65 10.59
C ILE A 203 -19.05 10.15 10.62
N ALA A 204 -17.92 10.59 10.05
CA ALA A 204 -17.55 11.99 10.01
C ALA A 204 -18.56 12.84 9.22
N ILE A 205 -18.94 12.39 8.02
CA ILE A 205 -19.99 13.05 7.22
C ILE A 205 -21.31 13.11 7.99
N PHE A 206 -21.73 11.98 8.58
CA PHE A 206 -22.96 11.92 9.36
C PHE A 206 -22.93 12.88 10.56
N SER A 207 -21.79 12.97 11.26
CA SER A 207 -21.61 13.87 12.40
C SER A 207 -21.73 15.34 12.00
N ILE A 208 -21.17 15.72 10.84
CA ILE A 208 -21.28 17.08 10.31
C ILE A 208 -22.74 17.39 9.97
N LEU A 209 -23.42 16.49 9.24
CA LEU A 209 -24.80 16.71 8.83
C LEU A 209 -25.75 16.78 10.04
N PHE A 210 -25.56 15.88 11.00
CA PHE A 210 -26.29 15.90 12.28
C PHE A 210 -26.07 17.22 13.03
N SER A 211 -24.83 17.72 13.07
CA SER A 211 -24.52 19.00 13.73
C SER A 211 -25.25 20.17 13.08
N VAL A 212 -25.31 20.23 11.75
CA VAL A 212 -26.05 21.27 11.02
C VAL A 212 -27.54 21.21 11.32
N ILE A 213 -28.14 20.02 11.22
CA ILE A 213 -29.58 19.81 11.43
C ILE A 213 -29.98 20.12 12.87
N ALA A 214 -29.24 19.59 13.85
CA ALA A 214 -29.51 19.81 15.27
C ALA A 214 -29.44 21.30 15.64
N ARG A 215 -28.61 22.08 14.95
CA ARG A 215 -28.49 23.53 15.16
C ARG A 215 -29.61 24.32 14.49
N ALA A 216 -30.20 23.81 13.41
CA ALA A 216 -31.35 24.44 12.74
C ALA A 216 -32.63 24.33 13.57
N PHE A 217 -32.75 23.31 14.43
CA PHE A 217 -33.88 23.10 15.33
C PHE A 217 -33.71 23.74 16.72
N LYS A 218 -32.64 24.49 16.95
CA LYS A 218 -32.34 25.18 18.21
C LYS A 218 -32.37 26.68 18.04
#